data_AF-A0A8X6TI03-F1
#
_entry.id   AF-A0A8X6TI03-F1
#
_cell.length_a   1.000
_cell.length_b   1.000
_cell.length_c   1.000
_cell.angle_alpha   90.00
_cell.angle_beta   90.00
_cell.angle_gamma   90.00
#
_symmetry.space_group_name_H-M   'P 1'
#
loop_
_entity.id
_entity.type
_entity.pdbx_description
1 polymer ?
#
loop_
_entity_poly.entity_id
_entity_poly.type
_entity_poly.pdbx_seq_one_letter_code
_entity_poly.pdbx_strand_id
1 'polypeptide(L)'
;MNTFEKLKAKRSALRGSITKLMEKTKLILGSSVEDTDSEGILEILEQINKMENDLNIVNSEIEIAITDPTVFDNELKTSEDYSVKITRIKFQIKNRITRINALDNSVVEKRESRPS
;
A
#
# COMPACT_ATOMS: atom_id res chain seq x y z
N MET A 1 30.48 2.29 -4.09
CA MET A 1 29.14 2.33 -4.71
C MET A 1 28.87 3.76 -5.17
N ASN A 2 28.64 3.99 -6.47
CA ASN A 2 28.32 5.34 -6.98
C ASN A 2 26.92 5.78 -6.51
N THR A 3 26.57 7.06 -6.67
CA THR A 3 25.28 7.62 -6.22
C THR A 3 24.09 6.87 -6.83
N PHE A 4 24.16 6.53 -8.11
CA PHE A 4 23.11 5.80 -8.81
C PHE A 4 22.87 4.39 -8.25
N GLU A 5 23.92 3.64 -7.97
CA GLU A 5 23.84 2.32 -7.33
C GLU A 5 23.25 2.41 -5.91
N LYS A 6 23.60 3.45 -5.14
CA LYS A 6 23.00 3.68 -3.82
C LYS A 6 21.49 3.95 -3.92
N LEU A 7 21.06 4.72 -4.91
CA LEU A 7 19.63 4.99 -5.16
C LEU A 7 18.89 3.71 -5.55
N LYS A 8 19.47 2.88 -6.42
CA LYS A 8 18.91 1.57 -6.78
C LYS A 8 18.76 0.65 -5.56
N ALA A 9 19.77 0.59 -4.70
CA ALA A 9 19.72 -0.19 -3.47
C ALA A 9 18.62 0.32 -2.52
N LYS A 10 18.52 1.64 -2.31
CA LYS A 10 17.47 2.27 -1.47
C LYS A 10 16.07 1.95 -2.02
N ARG A 11 15.87 2.10 -3.33
CA ARG A 11 14.62 1.76 -4.01
C ARG A 11 14.26 0.28 -3.84
N SER A 12 15.23 -0.62 -4.01
CA SER A 12 15.03 -2.05 -3.83
C SER A 12 14.61 -2.38 -2.40
N ALA A 13 15.21 -1.74 -1.40
CA ALA A 13 14.84 -1.93 0.00
C ALA A 13 13.42 -1.42 0.31
N LEU A 14 13.05 -0.26 -0.24
CA LEU A 14 11.69 0.28 -0.13
C LEU A 14 10.66 -0.65 -0.77
N ARG A 15 10.91 -1.10 -2.00
CA ARG A 15 10.05 -2.10 -2.67
C ARG A 15 9.93 -3.37 -1.83
N GLY A 16 11.04 -3.92 -1.34
CA GLY A 16 11.02 -5.11 -0.47
C GLY A 16 10.14 -4.92 0.77
N SER A 17 10.23 -3.77 1.43
CA SER A 17 9.41 -3.47 2.61
C SER A 17 7.93 -3.32 2.26
N ILE A 18 7.61 -2.61 1.18
CA ILE A 18 6.24 -2.46 0.68
C ILE A 18 5.64 -3.83 0.30
N THR A 19 6.42 -4.71 -0.35
CA THR A 19 5.96 -6.06 -0.71
C THR A 19 5.57 -6.86 0.54
N LYS A 20 6.40 -6.81 1.59
CA LYS A 20 6.09 -7.49 2.87
C LYS A 20 4.80 -6.94 3.50
N LEU A 21 4.62 -5.63 3.49
CA LEU A 21 3.37 -5.01 3.97
C LEU A 21 2.18 -5.47 3.13
N MET A 22 2.28 -5.48 1.80
CA MET A 22 1.22 -5.97 0.92
C MET A 22 0.85 -7.43 1.20
N GLU A 23 1.82 -8.29 1.45
CA GLU A 23 1.59 -9.70 1.80
C GLU A 23 0.85 -9.81 3.14
N LYS A 24 1.29 -9.07 4.16
CA LYS A 24 0.58 -8.99 5.44
C LYS A 24 -0.85 -8.48 5.25
N THR A 25 -1.05 -7.44 4.45
CA THR A 25 -2.38 -6.93 4.12
C THR A 25 -3.24 -7.99 3.44
N LYS A 26 -2.71 -8.74 2.47
CA LYS A 26 -3.47 -9.81 1.78
C LYS A 26 -3.96 -10.88 2.75
N LEU A 27 -3.16 -11.24 3.75
CA LEU A 27 -3.57 -12.18 4.79
C LEU A 27 -4.75 -11.64 5.61
N ILE A 28 -4.67 -10.38 6.05
CA ILE A 28 -5.75 -9.70 6.78
C ILE A 28 -6.99 -9.57 5.89
N LEU A 29 -6.82 -9.21 4.62
CA LEU A 29 -7.93 -9.12 3.67
C LEU A 29 -8.53 -10.49 3.30
N GLY A 30 -7.86 -11.59 3.64
CA GLY A 30 -8.36 -12.96 3.48
C GLY A 30 -9.21 -13.44 4.65
N SER A 31 -9.16 -12.78 5.81
CA SER A 31 -10.00 -13.12 6.96
C SER A 31 -11.43 -12.57 6.81
N SER A 32 -12.32 -13.03 7.69
CA SER A 32 -13.68 -12.49 7.80
C SER A 32 -13.62 -10.99 8.14
N VAL A 33 -14.68 -10.24 7.79
CA VAL A 33 -14.74 -8.81 8.09
C VAL A 33 -14.83 -8.56 9.60
N GLU A 34 -15.54 -9.43 10.32
CA GLU A 34 -15.76 -9.38 11.77
C GLU A 34 -14.47 -9.61 12.56
N ASP A 35 -13.57 -10.45 12.04
CA ASP A 35 -12.26 -10.73 12.66
C ASP A 35 -11.16 -9.77 12.22
N THR A 36 -11.48 -8.77 11.39
CA THR A 36 -10.49 -7.82 10.90
C THR A 36 -10.22 -6.76 11.95
N ASP A 37 -8.98 -6.70 12.45
CA ASP A 37 -8.48 -5.58 13.24
C ASP A 37 -8.46 -4.29 12.39
N SER A 38 -9.41 -3.40 12.67
CA SER A 38 -9.63 -2.15 11.93
C SER A 38 -8.54 -1.11 12.20
N GLU A 39 -8.00 -1.05 13.42
CA GLU A 39 -6.88 -0.17 13.76
C GLU A 39 -5.60 -0.67 13.07
N GLY A 40 -5.32 -1.98 13.18
CA GLY A 40 -4.16 -2.57 12.55
C GLY A 40 -4.14 -2.44 11.02
N ILE A 41 -5.29 -2.53 10.35
CA ILE A 41 -5.35 -2.33 8.89
C ILE A 41 -5.18 -0.85 8.49
N LEU A 42 -5.63 0.09 9.33
CA LEU A 42 -5.42 1.52 9.14
C LEU A 42 -3.94 1.91 9.32
N GLU A 43 -3.27 1.38 10.33
CA GLU A 43 -1.83 1.58 10.52
C GLU A 43 -1.03 1.08 9.32
N ILE A 44 -1.39 -0.09 8.77
CA ILE A 44 -0.75 -0.63 7.57
C ILE A 44 -0.97 0.30 6.37
N LEU A 45 -2.16 0.88 6.22
CA LEU A 45 -2.44 1.85 5.16
C LEU A 45 -1.55 3.09 5.28
N GLU A 46 -1.39 3.62 6.48
CA GLU A 46 -0.52 4.77 6.75
C GLU A 46 0.95 4.45 6.40
N GLN A 47 1.44 3.28 6.82
CA GLN A 47 2.79 2.83 6.50
C GLN A 47 3.02 2.69 5.00
N ILE A 48 2.05 2.13 4.26
CA ILE A 48 2.11 2.03 2.79
C ILE A 48 2.16 3.43 2.16
N ASN A 49 1.33 4.37 2.61
CA ASN A 49 1.34 5.75 2.09
C ASN A 49 2.69 6.44 2.30
N LYS A 50 3.27 6.32 3.50
CA LYS A 50 4.58 6.89 3.80
C LYS A 50 5.67 6.31 2.90
N MET A 51 5.71 4.98 2.79
CA MET A 51 6.71 4.30 1.96
C MET A 51 6.53 4.56 0.47
N GLU A 52 5.29 4.72 -0.02
CA GLU A 52 4.99 5.13 -1.39
C GLU A 52 5.55 6.52 -1.68
N ASN A 53 5.38 7.47 -0.75
CA ASN A 53 5.97 8.80 -0.87
C ASN A 53 7.51 8.73 -0.93
N ASP A 54 8.13 7.99 -0.02
CA ASP A 54 9.59 7.79 -0.02
C ASP A 54 10.08 7.12 -1.31
N LEU A 55 9.31 6.17 -1.85
CA LEU A 55 9.60 5.50 -3.11
C LEU A 55 9.52 6.46 -4.30
N ASN A 56 8.50 7.32 -4.34
CA ASN A 56 8.34 8.32 -5.40
C ASN A 56 9.52 9.31 -5.44
N ILE A 57 9.98 9.77 -4.27
CA ILE A 57 11.18 10.63 -4.18
C ILE A 57 12.39 9.93 -4.79
N VAL A 58 12.64 8.67 -4.42
CA VAL A 58 13.79 7.92 -4.93
C VAL A 58 13.66 7.62 -6.43
N ASN A 59 12.44 7.37 -6.92
CA ASN A 59 12.21 7.19 -8.36
C ASN A 59 12.58 8.46 -9.14
N SER A 60 12.15 9.64 -8.67
CA SER A 60 12.50 10.91 -9.32
C SER A 60 14.01 11.19 -9.27
N GLU A 61 14.69 10.87 -8.16
CA GLU A 61 16.15 10.98 -8.08
C GLU A 61 16.87 10.05 -9.08
N ILE A 62 16.32 8.86 -9.31
CA ILE A 62 16.83 7.89 -10.30
C ILE A 62 16.58 8.39 -11.72
N GLU A 63 15.38 8.88 -12.03
CA GLU A 63 15.01 9.42 -13.34
C GLU A 63 15.97 10.53 -13.78
N ILE A 64 16.34 11.44 -12.86
CA ILE A 64 17.31 12.52 -13.13
C ILE A 64 18.72 11.97 -13.37
N ALA A 65 19.08 10.86 -12.73
CA ALA A 65 20.42 10.29 -12.80
C ALA A 65 20.65 9.37 -14.02
N ILE A 66 19.58 8.94 -14.70
CA ILE A 66 19.68 8.06 -15.88
C ILE A 66 19.92 8.91 -17.12
N THR A 67 20.99 8.60 -17.85
CA THR A 67 21.33 9.23 -19.13
C THR A 67 21.09 8.33 -20.34
N ASP A 68 20.95 7.02 -20.12
CA ASP A 68 20.66 6.04 -21.16
C ASP A 68 19.13 5.90 -21.37
N PRO A 69 18.59 6.19 -22.57
CA PRO A 69 17.15 6.12 -22.81
C PRO A 69 16.54 4.73 -22.63
N THR A 70 17.28 3.67 -22.97
CA THR A 70 16.77 2.29 -22.84
C THR A 70 16.70 1.88 -21.38
N VAL A 71 17.69 2.28 -20.57
CA VAL A 71 17.65 2.11 -19.12
C VAL A 71 16.51 2.91 -18.52
N PHE A 72 16.29 4.14 -18.99
CA PHE A 72 15.20 5.00 -18.51
C PHE A 72 13.83 4.36 -18.73
N ASP A 73 13.52 3.90 -19.94
CA ASP A 73 12.23 3.28 -20.27
C ASP A 73 11.95 2.03 -19.43
N ASN A 74 12.97 1.19 -19.23
CA ASN A 74 12.85 -0.01 -18.39
C ASN A 74 12.58 0.35 -16.93
N GLU A 75 13.24 1.39 -16.42
CA GLU A 75 13.10 1.84 -15.05
C GLU A 75 11.74 2.51 -14.80
N LEU A 76 11.27 3.32 -15.75
CA LEU A 76 9.95 3.93 -15.74
C LEU A 76 8.85 2.85 -15.70
N LYS A 77 8.89 1.88 -16.63
CA LYS A 77 7.92 0.78 -16.66
C LYS A 77 7.88 -0.01 -15.35
N THR A 78 9.05 -0.32 -14.79
CA THR A 78 9.14 -1.02 -13.50
C THR A 78 8.56 -0.18 -12.36
N SER A 79 8.73 1.14 -12.41
CA SER A 79 8.14 2.08 -11.45
C SER A 79 6.61 2.10 -11.54
N GLU A 80 6.07 2.20 -12.75
CA GLU A 80 4.62 2.20 -13.02
C GLU A 80 3.96 0.90 -12.57
N ASP A 81 4.54 -0.26 -12.91
CA ASP A 81 4.05 -1.57 -12.48
C ASP A 81 3.96 -1.66 -10.95
N TYR A 82 4.90 -1.04 -10.24
CA TYR A 82 4.92 -1.03 -8.79
C TYR A 82 3.88 -0.08 -8.20
N SER A 83 3.70 1.10 -8.81
CA SER A 83 2.66 2.07 -8.46
C SER A 83 1.25 1.48 -8.58
N VAL A 84 0.99 0.71 -9.64
CA VAL A 84 -0.29 -0.01 -9.83
C VAL A 84 -0.55 -1.00 -8.69
N LYS A 85 0.48 -1.75 -8.26
CA LYS A 85 0.36 -2.69 -7.12
C LYS A 85 0.02 -1.97 -5.82
N ILE A 86 0.67 -0.82 -5.55
CA ILE A 86 0.40 0.02 -4.37
C ILE A 86 -1.03 0.57 -4.40
N THR A 87 -1.44 1.12 -5.53
CA THR A 87 -2.80 1.65 -5.71
C THR A 87 -3.85 0.57 -5.46
N ARG A 88 -3.63 -0.63 -6.01
CA ARG A 88 -4.55 -1.78 -5.83
C ARG A 88 -4.68 -2.18 -4.37
N ILE A 89 -3.58 -2.32 -3.63
CA ILE A 89 -3.67 -2.74 -2.21
C ILE A 89 -4.36 -1.67 -1.36
N LYS A 90 -4.07 -0.38 -1.60
CA LYS A 90 -4.72 0.75 -0.91
C LYS A 90 -6.22 0.75 -1.14
N PHE A 91 -6.65 0.51 -2.38
CA PHE A 91 -8.07 0.40 -2.71
C PHE A 91 -8.74 -0.77 -1.96
N GLN A 92 -8.09 -1.93 -1.91
CA GLN A 92 -8.62 -3.08 -1.18
C GLN A 92 -8.74 -2.83 0.33
N ILE A 93 -7.74 -2.16 0.94
CA ILE A 93 -7.80 -1.77 2.36
C ILE A 93 -8.98 -0.81 2.60
N LYS A 94 -9.11 0.24 1.78
CA LYS A 94 -10.21 1.21 1.90
C LYS A 94 -11.57 0.53 1.82
N ASN A 95 -11.76 -0.37 0.85
CA ASN A 95 -13.00 -1.15 0.73
C ASN A 95 -13.27 -2.03 1.94
N ARG A 96 -12.24 -2.62 2.55
CA ARG A 96 -12.39 -3.42 3.77
C ARG A 96 -12.86 -2.55 4.93
N ILE A 97 -12.25 -1.39 5.13
CA ILE A 97 -12.64 -0.42 6.18
C ILE A 97 -14.10 0.02 5.99
N THR A 98 -14.51 0.34 4.76
CA THR A 98 -15.90 0.69 4.47
C THR A 98 -16.88 -0.42 4.87
N ARG A 99 -16.52 -1.68 4.65
CA ARG A 99 -17.36 -2.83 5.05
C ARG A 99 -17.43 -3.02 6.56
N ILE A 100 -16.32 -2.82 7.28
CA ILE A 100 -16.29 -2.88 8.75
C ILE A 100 -17.25 -1.83 9.32
N ASN A 101 -17.11 -0.57 8.88
CA ASN A 101 -17.96 0.52 9.36
C ASN A 101 -19.45 0.29 9.06
N ALA A 102 -19.78 -0.33 7.92
CA ALA A 102 -21.16 -0.66 7.57
C ALA A 102 -21.76 -1.74 8.50
N LEU A 103 -20.95 -2.72 8.92
CA LEU A 103 -21.40 -3.73 9.88
C LEU A 103 -21.69 -3.10 11.24
N ASP A 104 -20.78 -2.26 11.74
CA ASP A 104 -20.94 -1.58 13.03
C ASP A 104 -22.24 -0.77 13.08
N ASN A 105 -22.53 0.01 12.03
CA ASN A 105 -23.77 0.78 11.93
C ASN A 105 -25.03 -0.11 11.90
N SER A 106 -24.98 -1.25 11.20
CA SER A 106 -26.12 -2.18 11.13
C SER A 106 -26.42 -2.90 12.45
N VAL A 107 -25.41 -3.06 13.32
CA VAL A 107 -25.57 -3.64 14.66
C VAL A 107 -26.24 -2.65 15.61
N VAL A 108 -25.94 -1.35 15.47
CA VAL A 108 -26.58 -0.28 16.26
C VAL A 108 -28.07 -0.18 15.93
N GLU A 109 -28.43 -0.11 14.65
CA GLU A 109 -29.84 -0.01 14.22
C GLU A 109 -30.71 -1.19 14.67
N LYS A 110 -30.16 -2.42 14.72
CA LYS A 110 -30.88 -3.61 15.20
C LYS A 110 -31.12 -3.62 16.72
N ARG A 111 -30.28 -2.93 17.51
CA ARG A 111 -30.47 -2.83 18.97
C ARG A 111 -31.54 -1.80 19.33
N GLU A 112 -31.67 -0.74 18.55
CA GLU A 112 -32.64 0.33 18.77
C GLU A 112 -34.07 -0.02 18.32
N SER A 113 -34.23 -1.03 17.44
CA SER A 113 -35.52 -1.44 16.88
C SER A 113 -36.20 -2.62 17.59
N ARG A 114 -35.67 -3.07 18.74
CA ARG A 114 -36.31 -4.10 19.57
C ARG A 114 -37.31 -3.44 20.55
N PRO A 115 -38.63 -3.64 20.42
CA PRO A 115 -39.59 -3.11 21.39
C PRO A 115 -39.47 -3.87 22.72
N SER A 116 -39.48 -3.11 23.82
CA SER A 116 -39.43 -3.56 25.21
C SER A 116 -40.60 -4.44 25.61
#